data_AF-A0A4Z2BV17-F1
#
_entry.id   AF-A0A4Z2BV17-F1
#
_cell.length_a   1.000
_cell.length_b   1.000
_cell.length_c   1.000
_cell.angle_alpha   90.00
_cell.angle_beta   90.00
_cell.angle_gamma   90.00
#
_symmetry.space_group_name_H-M   'P 1'
#
loop_
_entity.id
_entity.type
_entity.pdbx_description
1 polymer ?
#
loop_
_entity_poly.entity_id
_entity_poly.type
_entity_poly.pdbx_seq_one_letter_code
_entity_poly.pdbx_strand_id
1 'polypeptide(L)'
;MTEDLARVSVLFRRPISKLKLLDDEVVLQCVACIQKENRKFCLAAEGLGNRLCYLEPTSEAKYVPPDLCICTFVLEQSLSAAQSGGHKTLLYGHAILLRHSFSSMYLACLKTSRSQTDKLSFDVGLQEDSTGEACWWTIHPASKQRSEGEKVRIGDDLILVSLSSERYLHLSISNGNIQVDASFMQTLWNVHPICSGSNVEEGYLLGGHVIRLFHGHDEVVAIPGSDQSEEEQRIVNYETGKAGAKARSLWRLEPLRISWSGSHIRWGQPFRLRHLTTGHYLALTDDRGLVLQDRERSDTDATAFCFRASKACLHTEGHMDDGLTLQRCQHEESRAARIIRNTTLLFNRFVRDLDCLGVKNRAVVFLPVEEVLQTLNDLIAYFQLPDVELEHEERQIKLRSLKNRQNLFKQEGMLNLVSNCIDRLNVYNSAAHFGECAGQEAGAAWKDILNLLYELLAALIRGNRNNCTQFSNNLDWLVSKLERLESSSGILEVLHCILIESPEALNIIQRGHIKSIISLLYKHGRNHKILDVLCSLCVCNGVAVRTNQNLICDHLLPKRDLLLQSQLVNVVQSMRPNIFLGSERGLCPV
;
A
#
# COMPACT_ATOMS: atom_id res chain seq x y z
N MET A 1 -22.39 4.41 57.49
CA MET A 1 -21.92 5.36 56.46
C MET A 1 -20.93 4.61 55.58
N THR A 2 -21.26 3.61 54.75
CA THR A 2 -22.39 3.35 53.83
C THR A 2 -22.71 4.52 52.90
N GLU A 3 -22.60 4.20 51.60
CA GLU A 3 -23.03 4.95 50.40
C GLU A 3 -22.03 5.95 49.81
N ASP A 4 -21.23 5.46 48.84
CA ASP A 4 -21.11 6.04 47.48
C ASP A 4 -20.25 5.15 46.56
N LEU A 5 -20.56 3.85 46.56
CA LEU A 5 -20.19 2.96 45.45
C LEU A 5 -21.23 3.19 44.34
N ALA A 6 -21.00 4.22 43.52
CA ALA A 6 -21.78 4.48 42.32
C ALA A 6 -21.66 3.27 41.38
N ARG A 7 -22.76 2.52 41.35
CA ARG A 7 -23.10 1.41 40.46
C ARG A 7 -22.67 1.68 39.01
N VAL A 8 -21.53 1.14 38.60
CA VAL A 8 -21.38 0.68 37.22
C VAL A 8 -22.10 -0.66 37.14
N SER A 9 -23.40 -0.57 36.91
CA SER A 9 -24.22 -1.72 36.53
C SER A 9 -23.63 -2.32 35.26
N VAL A 10 -22.88 -3.41 35.44
CA VAL A 10 -22.48 -4.34 34.38
C VAL A 10 -23.76 -4.90 33.79
N LEU A 11 -24.25 -4.25 32.74
CA LEU A 11 -25.24 -4.85 31.85
C LEU A 11 -24.55 -6.00 31.13
N PHE A 12 -24.64 -7.20 31.71
CA PHE A 12 -24.56 -8.44 30.95
C PHE A 12 -25.70 -8.42 29.92
N ARG A 13 -25.47 -7.78 28.76
CA ARG A 13 -26.29 -8.06 27.59
C ARG A 13 -25.96 -9.49 27.16
N ARG A 14 -27.00 -10.33 27.14
CA ARG A 14 -26.98 -11.76 26.77
C ARG A 14 -26.05 -12.01 25.57
N PRO A 15 -25.36 -13.16 25.50
CA PRO A 15 -24.63 -13.54 24.30
C PRO A 15 -25.60 -13.45 23.12
N ILE A 16 -25.25 -12.61 22.15
CA ILE A 16 -26.06 -12.37 20.97
C ILE A 16 -26.04 -13.68 20.16
N SER A 17 -27.10 -14.48 20.27
CA SER A 17 -27.27 -15.75 19.54
C SER A 17 -27.72 -15.55 18.09
N LYS A 18 -27.72 -14.30 17.58
CA LYS A 18 -28.29 -13.90 16.30
C LYS A 18 -27.41 -12.84 15.62
N LEU A 19 -26.89 -13.15 14.44
CA LEU A 19 -26.18 -12.19 13.60
C LEU A 19 -27.15 -11.09 13.10
N LYS A 20 -26.87 -9.83 13.42
CA LYS A 20 -27.61 -8.64 12.94
C LYS A 20 -26.60 -7.74 12.21
N LEU A 21 -26.57 -7.80 10.88
CA LEU A 21 -25.28 -7.86 10.18
C LEU A 21 -24.82 -6.66 9.36
N LEU A 22 -25.67 -5.67 9.06
CA LEU A 22 -25.16 -4.49 8.35
C LEU A 22 -24.17 -3.78 9.26
N ASP A 23 -22.95 -3.60 8.75
CA ASP A 23 -21.78 -3.01 9.41
C ASP A 23 -21.09 -3.90 10.47
N ASP A 24 -21.43 -5.19 10.56
CA ASP A 24 -20.70 -6.14 11.41
C ASP A 24 -19.41 -6.60 10.71
N GLU A 25 -18.33 -6.76 11.49
CA GLU A 25 -17.05 -7.30 11.04
C GLU A 25 -17.01 -8.81 11.26
N VAL A 26 -16.68 -9.56 10.21
CA VAL A 26 -16.65 -11.03 10.20
C VAL A 26 -15.39 -11.55 9.52
N VAL A 27 -15.01 -12.78 9.84
CA VAL A 27 -14.03 -13.56 9.07
C VAL A 27 -14.70 -14.81 8.52
N LEU A 28 -14.32 -15.21 7.31
CA LEU A 28 -14.72 -16.49 6.70
C LEU A 28 -13.64 -17.52 7.01
N GLN A 29 -14.00 -18.60 7.70
CA GLN A 29 -13.10 -19.69 8.05
C GLN A 29 -13.52 -20.99 7.35
N CYS A 30 -12.58 -21.74 6.81
CA CYS A 30 -12.80 -23.08 6.29
C CYS A 30 -11.85 -24.08 6.96
N VAL A 31 -12.16 -25.37 6.77
CA VAL A 31 -11.35 -26.47 7.30
C VAL A 31 -10.90 -27.36 6.14
N ALA A 32 -9.60 -27.64 6.09
CA ALA A 32 -9.01 -28.54 5.11
C ALA A 32 -8.21 -29.64 5.81
N CYS A 33 -8.31 -30.87 5.32
CA CYS A 33 -7.52 -31.99 5.81
C CYS A 33 -6.19 -32.05 5.03
N ILE A 34 -5.09 -31.73 5.71
CA ILE A 34 -3.73 -31.72 5.14
C ILE A 34 -2.88 -32.66 5.97
N GLN A 35 -2.20 -33.62 5.33
CA GLN A 35 -1.39 -34.64 6.01
C GLN A 35 -2.14 -35.40 7.13
N LYS A 36 -3.44 -35.65 6.93
CA LYS A 36 -4.36 -36.29 7.89
C LYS A 36 -4.70 -35.44 9.13
N GLU A 37 -4.36 -34.16 9.14
CA GLU A 37 -4.75 -33.23 10.19
C GLU A 37 -5.72 -32.17 9.65
N ASN A 38 -6.75 -31.87 10.43
CA ASN A 38 -7.69 -30.79 10.10
C ASN A 38 -7.06 -29.44 10.45
N ARG A 39 -6.78 -28.65 9.42
CA ARG A 39 -6.26 -27.29 9.55
C ARG A 39 -7.34 -26.27 9.20
N LYS A 40 -7.41 -25.21 10.00
CA LYS A 40 -8.34 -24.09 9.88
C LYS A 40 -7.66 -22.93 9.19
N PHE A 41 -8.34 -22.37 8.21
CA PHE A 41 -7.85 -21.25 7.42
C PHE A 41 -8.89 -20.16 7.36
N CYS A 42 -8.48 -18.90 7.45
CA CYS A 42 -9.33 -17.76 7.16
C CYS A 42 -9.07 -17.27 5.73
N LEU A 43 -10.13 -16.85 5.04
CA LEU A 43 -9.98 -16.11 3.79
C LEU A 43 -9.27 -14.79 4.08
N ALA A 44 -8.24 -14.47 3.31
CA ALA A 44 -7.45 -13.26 3.47
C ALA A 44 -7.16 -12.60 2.12
N ALA A 45 -6.97 -11.29 2.12
CA ALA A 45 -6.49 -10.54 0.97
C ALA A 45 -5.73 -9.30 1.44
N GLU A 46 -4.68 -8.90 0.71
CA GLU A 46 -3.91 -7.70 1.07
C GLU A 46 -4.57 -6.42 0.52
N GLY A 47 -5.10 -6.50 -0.70
CA GLY A 47 -5.63 -5.35 -1.43
C GLY A 47 -4.52 -4.67 -2.22
N LEU A 48 -3.85 -3.69 -1.60
CA LEU A 48 -2.78 -2.93 -2.26
C LEU A 48 -1.61 -3.85 -2.63
N GLY A 49 -1.18 -3.83 -3.89
CA GLY A 49 -0.09 -4.64 -4.43
C GLY A 49 -0.44 -6.11 -4.72
N ASN A 50 -1.51 -6.63 -4.12
CA ASN A 50 -2.02 -7.96 -4.42
C ASN A 50 -3.55 -8.02 -4.21
N ARG A 51 -4.28 -8.05 -5.33
CA ARG A 51 -5.75 -8.13 -5.33
C ARG A 51 -6.30 -9.54 -5.10
N LEU A 52 -5.47 -10.57 -5.10
CA LEU A 52 -5.96 -11.95 -5.06
C LEU A 52 -6.13 -12.43 -3.63
N CYS A 53 -7.14 -13.27 -3.42
CA CYS A 53 -7.37 -13.89 -2.13
C CYS A 53 -6.42 -15.07 -1.90
N TYR A 54 -6.08 -15.27 -0.64
CA TYR A 54 -5.30 -16.41 -0.16
C TYR A 54 -5.83 -16.86 1.20
N LEU A 55 -5.15 -17.83 1.82
CA LEU A 55 -5.58 -18.45 3.06
C LEU A 55 -4.58 -18.19 4.18
N GLU A 56 -5.09 -17.63 5.27
CA GLU A 56 -4.32 -17.37 6.47
C GLU A 56 -4.55 -18.51 7.48
N PRO A 57 -3.51 -19.28 7.86
CA PRO A 57 -3.66 -20.37 8.80
C PRO A 57 -4.01 -19.85 10.20
N THR A 58 -5.00 -20.47 10.84
CA THR A 58 -5.48 -20.08 12.18
C THR A 58 -5.46 -21.20 13.20
N SER A 59 -5.21 -22.45 12.79
CA SER A 59 -5.07 -23.59 13.70
C SER A 59 -3.88 -23.46 14.66
N GLU A 60 -2.79 -22.85 14.20
CA GLU A 60 -1.51 -22.78 14.92
C GLU A 60 -1.37 -21.48 15.73
N ALA A 61 -2.47 -20.77 16.00
CA ALA A 61 -2.47 -19.44 16.63
C ALA A 61 -1.73 -19.35 17.99
N LYS A 62 -1.52 -20.49 18.67
CA LYS A 62 -0.71 -20.58 19.89
C LYS A 62 0.79 -20.40 19.61
N TYR A 63 1.28 -20.93 18.49
CA TYR A 63 2.70 -20.95 18.14
C TYR A 63 3.06 -19.85 17.14
N VAL A 64 2.18 -19.60 16.18
CA VAL A 64 2.35 -18.58 15.15
C VAL A 64 1.09 -17.70 15.10
N PRO A 65 1.19 -16.40 15.42
CA PRO A 65 0.04 -15.50 15.40
C PRO A 65 -0.57 -15.38 13.98
N PRO A 66 -1.91 -15.47 13.83
CA PRO A 66 -2.58 -15.20 12.55
C PRO A 66 -2.74 -13.69 12.31
N ASP A 67 -2.56 -13.25 11.07
CA ASP A 67 -2.76 -11.86 10.66
C ASP A 67 -4.25 -11.57 10.39
N LEU A 68 -5.05 -11.41 11.45
CA LEU A 68 -6.50 -11.22 11.31
C LEU A 68 -6.90 -9.90 10.63
N CYS A 69 -5.98 -8.94 10.50
CA CYS A 69 -6.25 -7.65 9.86
C CYS A 69 -6.73 -7.80 8.42
N ILE A 70 -6.08 -8.70 7.68
CA ILE A 70 -6.32 -8.97 6.25
C ILE A 70 -7.41 -10.03 6.02
N CYS A 71 -7.90 -10.64 7.10
CA CYS A 71 -8.98 -11.62 7.05
C CYS A 71 -10.36 -11.01 7.25
N THR A 72 -10.43 -9.75 7.72
CA THR A 72 -11.66 -9.16 8.21
C THR A 72 -12.45 -8.52 7.08
N PHE A 73 -13.71 -8.93 6.93
CA PHE A 73 -14.68 -8.38 5.99
C PHE A 73 -15.84 -7.74 6.73
N VAL A 74 -16.39 -6.68 6.16
CA VAL A 74 -17.60 -6.00 6.59
C VAL A 74 -18.74 -6.46 5.69
N LEU A 75 -19.84 -6.86 6.30
CA LEU A 75 -21.08 -7.14 5.58
C LEU A 75 -21.80 -5.82 5.31
N GLU A 76 -21.59 -5.29 4.10
CA GLU A 76 -22.03 -3.93 3.75
C GLU A 76 -23.46 -3.90 3.23
N GLN A 77 -23.85 -4.89 2.42
CA GLN A 77 -25.21 -4.98 1.89
C GLN A 77 -25.69 -6.42 1.86
N SER A 78 -27.01 -6.59 2.04
CA SER A 78 -27.71 -7.85 1.80
C SER A 78 -29.00 -7.54 1.06
N LEU A 79 -29.15 -8.15 -0.12
CA LEU A 79 -30.34 -8.01 -0.96
C LEU A 79 -31.18 -9.29 -0.89
N SER A 80 -32.45 -9.09 -0.58
CA SER A 80 -33.55 -9.95 -1.01
C SER A 80 -34.22 -9.28 -2.21
N ALA A 81 -34.81 -10.04 -3.13
CA ALA A 81 -35.75 -9.46 -4.09
C ALA A 81 -36.84 -8.70 -3.29
N ALA A 82 -36.83 -7.37 -3.40
CA ALA A 82 -37.65 -6.38 -2.69
C ALA A 82 -37.19 -5.94 -1.27
N GLN A 83 -37.10 -4.60 -1.16
CA GLN A 83 -36.95 -3.70 0.02
C GLN A 83 -35.53 -3.34 0.48
N SER A 84 -35.28 -2.04 0.69
CA SER A 84 -34.04 -1.42 1.20
C SER A 84 -34.27 -0.75 2.58
N GLY A 85 -33.28 -0.84 3.48
CA GLY A 85 -33.19 -0.05 4.73
C GLY A 85 -33.13 -0.81 6.07
N GLY A 86 -32.13 -0.49 6.91
CA GLY A 86 -32.00 -0.89 8.34
C GLY A 86 -31.19 -2.18 8.62
N HIS A 87 -30.69 -2.39 9.86
CA HIS A 87 -29.95 -3.61 10.27
C HIS A 87 -30.77 -4.89 10.04
N LYS A 88 -30.58 -5.51 8.89
CA LYS A 88 -31.28 -6.73 8.49
C LYS A 88 -30.61 -7.97 9.07
N THR A 89 -31.44 -8.96 9.36
CA THR A 89 -30.95 -10.30 9.68
C THR A 89 -30.60 -11.02 8.39
N LEU A 90 -29.44 -11.66 8.34
CA LEU A 90 -29.03 -12.44 7.18
C LEU A 90 -29.83 -13.73 7.09
N LEU A 91 -30.37 -14.01 5.90
CA LEU A 91 -31.14 -15.20 5.60
C LEU A 91 -30.42 -16.05 4.54
N TYR A 92 -30.61 -17.36 4.60
CA TYR A 92 -30.22 -18.25 3.51
C TYR A 92 -30.99 -17.87 2.23
N GLY A 93 -30.31 -17.86 1.09
CA GLY A 93 -30.80 -17.43 -0.21
C GLY A 93 -30.58 -15.94 -0.53
N HIS A 94 -30.11 -15.14 0.43
CA HIS A 94 -29.78 -13.73 0.16
C HIS A 94 -28.45 -13.60 -0.58
N ALA A 95 -28.39 -12.59 -1.45
CA ALA A 95 -27.14 -12.08 -1.99
C ALA A 95 -26.49 -11.11 -0.98
N ILE A 96 -25.20 -11.27 -0.74
CA ILE A 96 -24.40 -10.41 0.13
C ILE A 96 -23.27 -9.73 -0.63
N LEU A 97 -22.93 -8.55 -0.14
CA LEU A 97 -21.77 -7.78 -0.55
C LEU A 97 -20.78 -7.72 0.61
N LEU A 98 -19.58 -8.26 0.39
CA LEU A 98 -18.50 -8.29 1.36
C LEU A 98 -17.45 -7.25 0.99
N ARG A 99 -17.21 -6.29 1.89
CA ARG A 99 -16.13 -5.31 1.74
C ARG A 99 -14.97 -5.68 2.66
N HIS A 100 -13.77 -5.75 2.14
CA HIS A 100 -12.57 -5.97 2.93
C HIS A 100 -12.31 -4.77 3.85
N SER A 101 -12.21 -5.00 5.17
CA SER A 101 -12.18 -3.95 6.19
C SER A 101 -10.96 -3.03 6.03
N PHE A 102 -9.81 -3.58 5.64
CA PHE A 102 -8.55 -2.82 5.54
C PHE A 102 -8.40 -2.02 4.24
N SER A 103 -8.69 -2.62 3.07
CA SER A 103 -8.50 -1.94 1.78
C SER A 103 -9.73 -1.16 1.30
N SER A 104 -10.89 -1.39 1.91
CA SER A 104 -12.21 -0.90 1.47
C SER A 104 -12.62 -1.36 0.06
N MET A 105 -12.00 -2.40 -0.47
CA MET A 105 -12.36 -3.04 -1.73
C MET A 105 -13.36 -4.18 -1.50
N TYR A 106 -14.09 -4.57 -2.54
CA TYR A 106 -15.12 -5.60 -2.48
C TYR A 106 -14.60 -6.97 -2.92
N LEU A 107 -15.01 -8.03 -2.23
CA LEU A 107 -14.69 -9.40 -2.58
C LEU A 107 -15.45 -9.80 -3.87
N ALA A 108 -14.70 -10.15 -4.91
CA ALA A 108 -15.23 -10.40 -6.24
C ALA A 108 -14.72 -11.71 -6.85
N CYS A 109 -15.56 -12.30 -7.70
CA CYS A 109 -15.15 -13.31 -8.66
C CYS A 109 -14.53 -12.61 -9.88
N LEU A 110 -13.24 -12.83 -10.12
CA LEU A 110 -12.49 -12.19 -11.21
C LEU A 110 -12.71 -12.93 -12.53
N LYS A 111 -12.39 -12.26 -13.64
CA LYS A 111 -12.46 -12.87 -14.99
C LYS A 111 -11.18 -13.63 -15.37
N THR A 112 -10.12 -13.47 -14.58
CA THR A 112 -8.85 -14.17 -14.76
C THR A 112 -8.94 -15.58 -14.19
N SER A 113 -8.10 -16.47 -14.70
CA SER A 113 -7.95 -17.82 -14.21
C SER A 113 -6.47 -18.17 -14.21
N ARG A 114 -5.90 -18.39 -13.03
CA ARG A 114 -4.49 -18.79 -12.87
C ARG A 114 -4.32 -20.23 -12.39
N SER A 115 -5.43 -20.89 -12.04
CA SER A 115 -5.42 -22.27 -11.58
C SER A 115 -4.90 -23.20 -12.69
N GLN A 116 -3.80 -23.89 -12.41
CA GLN A 116 -3.22 -24.87 -13.34
C GLN A 116 -4.00 -26.19 -13.32
N THR A 117 -4.69 -26.49 -12.22
CA THR A 117 -5.42 -27.74 -12.02
C THR A 117 -6.87 -27.69 -12.45
N ASP A 118 -7.55 -26.56 -12.25
CA ASP A 118 -8.92 -26.36 -12.69
C ASP A 118 -9.02 -25.17 -13.65
N LYS A 119 -8.92 -25.46 -14.96
CA LYS A 119 -9.02 -24.44 -16.02
C LYS A 119 -10.41 -23.81 -16.12
N LEU A 120 -11.41 -24.42 -15.49
CA LEU A 120 -12.76 -23.88 -15.39
C LEU A 120 -12.97 -23.13 -14.08
N SER A 121 -11.94 -22.94 -13.26
CA SER A 121 -12.04 -22.07 -12.09
C SER A 121 -11.73 -20.62 -12.45
N PHE A 122 -12.34 -19.69 -11.73
CA PHE A 122 -11.98 -18.26 -11.79
C PHE A 122 -11.23 -17.86 -10.53
N ASP A 123 -10.36 -16.85 -10.64
CA ASP A 123 -9.68 -16.31 -9.47
C ASP A 123 -10.67 -15.55 -8.57
N VAL A 124 -10.45 -15.62 -7.26
CA VAL A 124 -11.19 -14.80 -6.29
C VAL A 124 -10.27 -13.70 -5.77
N GLY A 125 -10.76 -12.47 -5.72
CA GLY A 125 -9.95 -11.31 -5.38
C GLY A 125 -10.76 -10.11 -4.94
N LEU A 126 -10.12 -8.95 -4.92
CA LEU A 126 -10.68 -7.67 -4.50
C LEU A 126 -10.81 -6.71 -5.69
N GLN A 127 -11.92 -5.99 -5.76
CA GLN A 127 -12.18 -4.93 -6.74
C GLN A 127 -12.57 -3.62 -6.03
N GLU A 128 -12.21 -2.48 -6.62
CA GLU A 128 -12.49 -1.16 -6.03
C GLU A 128 -13.98 -0.79 -6.12
N ASP A 129 -14.61 -1.12 -7.25
CA ASP A 129 -16.01 -0.84 -7.49
C ASP A 129 -16.89 -2.06 -7.21
N SER A 130 -18.04 -1.83 -6.57
CA SER A 130 -19.08 -2.84 -6.37
C SER A 130 -20.05 -2.92 -7.56
N THR A 131 -19.68 -2.42 -8.73
CA THR A 131 -20.57 -2.33 -9.89
C THR A 131 -20.73 -3.69 -10.57
N GLY A 132 -21.99 -4.04 -10.89
CA GLY A 132 -22.33 -5.33 -11.49
C GLY A 132 -22.42 -6.47 -10.49
N GLU A 133 -22.42 -7.70 -11.02
CA GLU A 133 -22.74 -8.93 -10.26
C GLU A 133 -21.51 -9.64 -9.69
N ALA A 134 -20.30 -9.23 -10.10
CA ALA A 134 -19.06 -9.92 -9.76
C ALA A 134 -18.73 -9.93 -8.25
N CYS A 135 -19.16 -8.88 -7.53
CA CYS A 135 -18.92 -8.71 -6.10
C CYS A 135 -19.99 -9.36 -5.20
N TRP A 136 -21.02 -9.97 -5.80
CA TRP A 136 -22.17 -10.49 -5.07
C TRP A 136 -22.08 -12.00 -4.90
N TRP A 137 -22.37 -12.45 -3.68
CA TRP A 137 -22.33 -13.85 -3.29
C TRP A 137 -23.65 -14.27 -2.64
N THR A 138 -24.28 -15.35 -3.10
CA THR A 138 -25.46 -15.91 -2.44
C THR A 138 -25.07 -16.93 -1.38
N ILE A 139 -25.79 -16.92 -0.27
CA ILE A 139 -25.54 -17.83 0.86
C ILE A 139 -26.50 -19.01 0.79
N HIS A 140 -25.98 -20.22 0.73
CA HIS A 140 -26.76 -21.45 0.76
C HIS A 140 -26.41 -22.29 1.99
N PRO A 141 -27.40 -23.01 2.55
CA PRO A 141 -27.15 -23.89 3.70
C PRO A 141 -26.35 -25.12 3.25
N ALA A 142 -25.34 -25.49 4.03
CA ALA A 142 -24.51 -26.68 3.75
C ALA A 142 -25.27 -28.01 3.96
N SER A 143 -26.30 -28.02 4.80
CA SER A 143 -27.05 -29.22 5.16
C SER A 143 -28.56 -28.99 5.11
N LYS A 144 -29.32 -30.08 4.99
CA LYS A 144 -30.80 -30.07 5.01
C LYS A 144 -31.41 -29.65 6.36
N GLN A 145 -30.60 -29.34 7.38
CA GLN A 145 -31.08 -28.85 8.67
C GLN A 145 -31.54 -27.39 8.64
N ARG A 146 -31.24 -26.67 7.55
CA ARG A 146 -31.63 -25.28 7.30
C ARG A 146 -32.23 -25.19 5.91
N SER A 147 -33.15 -24.25 5.75
CA SER A 147 -33.84 -23.97 4.49
C SER A 147 -33.63 -22.51 4.07
N GLU A 148 -33.85 -22.21 2.79
CA GLU A 148 -33.85 -20.83 2.31
C GLU A 148 -34.90 -19.98 3.05
N GLY A 149 -34.57 -18.72 3.31
CA GLY A 149 -35.36 -17.82 4.15
C GLY A 149 -35.16 -17.99 5.66
N GLU A 150 -34.50 -19.06 6.12
CA GLU A 150 -34.11 -19.17 7.54
C GLU A 150 -32.95 -18.24 7.90
N LYS A 151 -32.87 -17.87 9.18
CA LYS A 151 -31.82 -16.99 9.70
C LYS A 151 -30.49 -17.72 9.82
N VAL A 152 -29.44 -17.12 9.28
CA VAL A 152 -28.06 -17.59 9.45
C VAL A 152 -27.62 -17.38 10.90
N ARG A 153 -27.06 -18.41 11.53
CA ARG A 153 -26.57 -18.36 12.92
C ARG A 153 -25.05 -18.37 12.97
N ILE A 154 -24.49 -17.87 14.07
CA ILE A 154 -23.06 -17.93 14.32
C ILE A 154 -22.65 -19.40 14.43
N GLY A 155 -21.62 -19.79 13.70
CA GLY A 155 -21.13 -21.17 13.67
C GLY A 155 -21.88 -22.07 12.69
N ASP A 156 -22.89 -21.59 11.96
CA ASP A 156 -23.45 -22.35 10.84
C ASP A 156 -22.41 -22.49 9.71
N ASP A 157 -22.37 -23.65 9.07
CA ASP A 157 -21.58 -23.89 7.86
C ASP A 157 -22.35 -23.42 6.62
N LEU A 158 -21.71 -22.57 5.83
CA LEU A 158 -22.27 -21.91 4.66
C LEU A 158 -21.60 -22.36 3.38
N ILE A 159 -22.36 -22.29 2.29
CA ILE A 159 -21.87 -22.38 0.93
C ILE A 159 -22.08 -21.00 0.30
N LEU A 160 -21.01 -20.40 -0.22
CA LEU A 160 -21.06 -19.12 -0.93
C LEU A 160 -20.98 -19.36 -2.44
N VAL A 161 -21.93 -18.81 -3.20
CA VAL A 161 -22.00 -18.95 -4.66
C VAL A 161 -21.91 -17.57 -5.30
N SER A 162 -21.02 -17.38 -6.26
CA SER A 162 -20.88 -16.13 -7.02
C SER A 162 -22.09 -15.93 -7.93
N LEU A 163 -22.70 -14.74 -7.92
CA LEU A 163 -23.80 -14.42 -8.84
C LEU A 163 -23.34 -14.36 -10.30
N SER A 164 -22.18 -13.79 -10.57
CA SER A 164 -21.71 -13.59 -11.95
C SER A 164 -21.24 -14.85 -12.67
N SER A 165 -20.90 -15.90 -11.92
CA SER A 165 -20.29 -17.12 -12.47
C SER A 165 -20.99 -18.41 -12.08
N GLU A 166 -21.95 -18.35 -11.14
CA GLU A 166 -22.65 -19.51 -10.58
C GLU A 166 -21.70 -20.58 -10.00
N ARG A 167 -20.51 -20.16 -9.56
CA ARG A 167 -19.48 -21.03 -8.97
C ARG A 167 -19.36 -20.83 -7.48
N TYR A 168 -18.96 -21.89 -6.79
CA TYR A 168 -18.74 -21.88 -5.35
C TYR A 168 -17.42 -21.21 -5.00
N LEU A 169 -17.39 -20.46 -3.91
CA LEU A 169 -16.15 -20.07 -3.27
C LEU A 169 -15.45 -21.33 -2.75
N HIS A 170 -14.35 -21.68 -3.39
CA HIS A 170 -13.71 -22.98 -3.25
C HIS A 170 -12.29 -22.84 -2.70
N LEU A 171 -11.97 -23.70 -1.72
CA LEU A 171 -10.60 -23.94 -1.28
C LEU A 171 -10.02 -25.06 -2.15
N SER A 172 -9.01 -24.73 -2.93
CA SER A 172 -8.36 -25.64 -3.86
C SER A 172 -7.00 -26.06 -3.32
N ILE A 173 -6.79 -27.38 -3.22
CA ILE A 173 -5.52 -27.98 -2.81
C ILE A 173 -4.98 -28.78 -3.98
N SER A 174 -3.85 -28.34 -4.52
CA SER A 174 -3.16 -29.05 -5.60
C SER A 174 -1.65 -29.07 -5.38
N ASN A 175 -1.06 -30.27 -5.42
CA ASN A 175 0.40 -30.47 -5.35
C ASN A 175 1.12 -29.70 -4.22
N GLY A 176 0.46 -29.57 -3.05
CA GLY A 176 1.01 -28.84 -1.90
C GLY A 176 0.79 -27.33 -1.92
N ASN A 177 0.21 -26.77 -2.99
CA ASN A 177 -0.26 -25.40 -3.03
C ASN A 177 -1.73 -25.33 -2.58
N ILE A 178 -2.05 -24.34 -1.76
CA ILE A 178 -3.40 -24.09 -1.25
C ILE A 178 -3.80 -22.71 -1.75
N GLN A 179 -4.87 -22.65 -2.53
CA GLN A 179 -5.37 -21.42 -3.13
C GLN A 179 -6.88 -21.28 -2.96
N VAL A 180 -7.38 -20.08 -3.21
CA VAL A 180 -8.82 -19.80 -3.24
C VAL A 180 -9.22 -19.48 -4.66
N ASP A 181 -10.19 -20.23 -5.17
CA ASP A 181 -10.75 -20.03 -6.51
C ASP A 181 -12.28 -20.15 -6.47
N ALA A 182 -12.93 -19.79 -7.56
CA ALA A 182 -14.35 -20.00 -7.77
C ALA A 182 -14.53 -21.18 -8.73
N SER A 183 -15.01 -22.32 -8.21
CA SER A 183 -15.09 -23.61 -8.92
C SER A 183 -16.46 -24.29 -8.72
N PHE A 184 -16.71 -25.40 -9.40
CA PHE A 184 -17.89 -26.25 -9.21
C PHE A 184 -17.83 -27.13 -7.96
N MET A 185 -16.68 -27.14 -7.27
CA MET A 185 -16.49 -27.88 -6.03
C MET A 185 -16.88 -27.04 -4.81
N GLN A 186 -17.68 -27.61 -3.92
CA GLN A 186 -18.15 -26.92 -2.72
C GLN A 186 -17.09 -26.91 -1.62
N THR A 187 -17.01 -25.78 -0.90
CA THR A 187 -16.25 -25.67 0.35
C THR A 187 -17.17 -25.13 1.43
N LEU A 188 -17.07 -25.71 2.63
CA LEU A 188 -17.82 -25.26 3.79
C LEU A 188 -17.10 -24.08 4.44
N TRP A 189 -17.81 -22.96 4.55
CA TRP A 189 -17.33 -21.72 5.15
C TRP A 189 -18.11 -21.40 6.41
N ASN A 190 -17.41 -21.19 7.51
CA ASN A 190 -17.96 -20.74 8.77
C ASN A 190 -17.76 -19.22 8.92
N VAL A 191 -18.79 -18.53 9.39
CA VAL A 191 -18.71 -17.08 9.66
C VAL A 191 -18.46 -16.85 11.14
N HIS A 192 -17.29 -16.29 11.46
CA HIS A 192 -16.96 -15.88 12.82
C HIS A 192 -17.11 -14.36 12.98
N PRO A 193 -17.88 -13.88 13.97
CA PRO A 193 -17.94 -12.46 14.27
C PRO A 193 -16.62 -11.99 14.90
N ILE A 194 -16.14 -10.83 14.46
CA ILE A 194 -14.95 -10.14 14.98
C ILE A 194 -15.38 -8.99 15.87
N CYS A 195 -16.25 -8.13 15.34
CA CYS A 195 -16.84 -6.99 16.05
C CYS A 195 -18.30 -6.86 15.62
N SER A 196 -19.16 -6.37 16.51
CA SER A 196 -20.51 -5.98 16.12
C SER A 196 -20.62 -4.47 16.05
N GLY A 197 -21.20 -3.94 14.97
CA GLY A 197 -21.42 -2.51 14.79
C GLY A 197 -22.27 -1.89 15.91
N SER A 198 -23.11 -2.69 16.56
CA SER A 198 -23.95 -2.27 17.70
C SER A 198 -23.25 -2.17 19.05
N ASN A 199 -21.99 -2.64 19.14
CA ASN A 199 -21.22 -2.75 20.38
C ASN A 199 -19.98 -1.83 20.39
N VAL A 200 -19.93 -0.80 19.55
CA VAL A 200 -18.84 0.18 19.55
C VAL A 200 -19.23 1.36 20.43
N GLU A 201 -18.67 1.44 21.64
CA GLU A 201 -18.80 2.63 22.48
C GLU A 201 -17.65 3.62 22.18
N GLU A 202 -17.97 4.89 22.02
CA GLU A 202 -16.97 5.94 21.77
C GLU A 202 -16.01 6.09 22.96
N GLY A 203 -14.72 6.25 22.66
CA GLY A 203 -13.68 6.42 23.68
C GLY A 203 -13.14 5.13 24.31
N TYR A 204 -13.68 3.96 23.97
CA TYR A 204 -13.20 2.68 24.50
C TYR A 204 -12.19 1.97 23.58
N LEU A 205 -11.29 1.20 24.19
CA LEU A 205 -10.29 0.40 23.49
C LEU A 205 -10.89 -0.94 23.04
N LEU A 206 -10.85 -1.20 21.74
CA LEU A 206 -11.20 -2.48 21.13
C LEU A 206 -9.94 -3.23 20.70
N GLY A 207 -10.03 -4.55 20.59
CA GLY A 207 -8.98 -5.33 19.93
C GLY A 207 -8.89 -5.00 18.44
N GLY A 208 -7.71 -5.15 17.87
CA GLY A 208 -7.38 -4.73 16.51
C GLY A 208 -7.09 -3.24 16.37
N HIS A 209 -7.38 -2.41 17.39
CA HIS A 209 -7.00 -1.00 17.36
C HIS A 209 -5.48 -0.82 17.32
N VAL A 210 -5.09 0.27 16.65
CA VAL A 210 -3.71 0.75 16.63
C VAL A 210 -3.58 1.89 17.61
N ILE A 211 -2.57 1.81 18.46
CA ILE A 211 -2.35 2.69 19.60
C ILE A 211 -0.91 3.17 19.65
N ARG A 212 -0.72 4.30 20.33
CA ARG A 212 0.56 4.77 20.85
C ARG A 212 0.56 4.59 22.36
N LEU A 213 1.72 4.17 22.87
CA LEU A 213 1.96 3.95 24.29
C LEU A 213 2.82 5.11 24.79
N PHE A 214 2.22 6.02 25.56
CA PHE A 214 2.93 7.13 26.18
C PHE A 214 3.27 6.82 27.63
N HIS A 215 4.48 7.16 28.05
CA HIS A 215 4.93 7.16 29.42
C HIS A 215 5.10 8.62 29.89
N GLY A 216 4.65 8.92 31.10
CA GLY A 216 4.64 10.28 31.63
C GLY A 216 3.90 11.27 30.72
N HIS A 217 4.53 12.41 30.42
CA HIS A 217 3.92 13.49 29.64
C HIS A 217 4.31 13.53 28.15
N ASP A 218 5.50 13.05 27.76
CA ASP A 218 6.02 13.24 26.40
C ASP A 218 6.90 12.08 25.87
N GLU A 219 7.02 10.99 26.61
CA GLU A 219 7.80 9.82 26.17
C GLU A 219 6.88 8.82 25.49
N VAL A 220 7.26 8.32 24.32
CA VAL A 220 6.49 7.31 23.59
C VAL A 220 7.34 6.07 23.33
N VAL A 221 6.70 4.89 23.44
CA VAL A 221 7.33 3.62 23.08
C VAL A 221 7.51 3.55 21.56
N ALA A 222 8.76 3.50 21.12
CA ALA A 222 9.14 3.47 19.72
C ALA A 222 10.34 2.56 19.47
N ILE A 223 10.56 2.23 18.20
CA ILE A 223 11.79 1.54 17.75
C ILE A 223 12.78 2.54 17.12
N PRO A 224 14.07 2.17 17.01
CA PRO A 224 15.05 2.93 16.24
C PRO A 224 14.66 3.15 14.77
N GLY A 225 15.29 4.12 14.12
CA GLY A 225 14.99 4.49 12.73
C GLY A 225 15.43 3.43 11.70
N SER A 226 14.93 3.56 10.47
CA SER A 226 15.25 2.65 9.36
C SER A 226 16.71 2.70 8.90
N ASP A 227 17.47 3.69 9.38
CA ASP A 227 18.91 3.88 9.17
C ASP A 227 19.78 2.98 10.06
N GLN A 228 19.22 2.46 11.14
CA GLN A 228 19.91 1.57 12.09
C GLN A 228 19.90 0.12 11.60
N SER A 229 20.74 -0.72 12.19
CA SER A 229 20.80 -2.14 11.85
C SER A 229 19.49 -2.88 12.23
N GLU A 230 19.22 -4.01 11.56
CA GLU A 230 18.06 -4.84 11.90
C GLU A 230 18.08 -5.33 13.35
N GLU A 231 19.26 -5.55 13.93
CA GLU A 231 19.40 -5.96 15.34
C GLU A 231 19.06 -4.82 16.29
N GLU A 232 19.49 -3.60 16.01
CA GLU A 232 19.13 -2.42 16.81
C GLU A 232 17.64 -2.12 16.71
N GLN A 233 17.04 -2.30 15.54
CA GLN A 233 15.58 -2.15 15.35
C GLN A 233 14.75 -3.17 16.12
N ARG A 234 15.36 -4.22 16.68
CA ARG A 234 14.67 -5.16 17.59
C ARG A 234 14.58 -4.65 19.02
N ILE A 235 15.29 -3.57 19.37
CA ILE A 235 15.30 -3.00 20.72
C ILE A 235 14.18 -1.95 20.82
N VAL A 236 13.41 -2.02 21.91
CA VAL A 236 12.29 -1.11 22.17
C VAL A 236 12.71 -0.07 23.20
N ASN A 237 12.55 1.21 22.86
CA ASN A 237 12.99 2.33 23.69
C ASN A 237 11.88 3.37 23.90
N TYR A 238 12.03 4.20 24.92
CA TYR A 238 11.28 5.44 25.06
C TYR A 238 11.98 6.55 24.27
N GLU A 239 11.22 7.26 23.43
CA GLU A 239 11.70 8.42 22.68
C GLU A 239 10.87 9.65 23.05
N THR A 240 11.54 10.75 23.36
CA THR A 240 10.91 12.06 23.63
C THR A 240 10.66 12.85 22.34
N GLY A 241 9.64 13.72 22.35
CA GLY A 241 9.42 14.72 21.31
C GLY A 241 8.61 14.20 20.12
N LYS A 242 9.03 14.51 18.88
CA LYS A 242 8.20 14.27 17.67
C LYS A 242 8.01 12.80 17.29
N ALA A 243 8.49 11.86 18.10
CA ALA A 243 8.31 10.43 17.90
C ALA A 243 6.83 10.01 17.91
N GLY A 244 6.01 10.68 18.72
CA GLY A 244 4.56 10.46 18.80
C GLY A 244 3.79 10.81 17.52
N ALA A 245 4.44 11.37 16.51
CA ALA A 245 3.88 11.63 15.18
C ALA A 245 4.50 10.75 14.08
N LYS A 246 5.28 9.72 14.46
CA LYS A 246 5.96 8.80 13.52
C LYS A 246 5.29 7.44 13.48
N ALA A 247 5.45 6.72 12.37
CA ALA A 247 4.88 5.38 12.19
C ALA A 247 5.54 4.33 13.11
N ARG A 248 6.84 4.46 13.42
CA ARG A 248 7.59 3.63 14.38
C ARG A 248 7.10 3.63 15.84
N SER A 249 6.08 4.42 16.17
CA SER A 249 5.43 4.45 17.49
C SER A 249 4.10 3.69 17.52
N LEU A 250 3.71 3.07 16.40
CA LEU A 250 2.40 2.46 16.23
C LEU A 250 2.41 0.97 16.58
N TRP A 251 1.52 0.60 17.48
CA TRP A 251 1.34 -0.75 17.98
C TRP A 251 -0.08 -1.22 17.75
N ARG A 252 -0.26 -2.43 17.20
CA ARG A 252 -1.57 -3.08 17.06
C ARG A 252 -1.79 -4.01 18.24
N LEU A 253 -2.95 -3.90 18.87
CA LEU A 253 -3.37 -4.79 19.94
C LEU A 253 -4.12 -5.98 19.34
N GLU A 254 -3.56 -7.19 19.47
CA GLU A 254 -4.12 -8.41 18.90
C GLU A 254 -4.49 -9.42 20.01
N PRO A 255 -5.77 -9.52 20.40
CA PRO A 255 -6.20 -10.51 21.40
C PRO A 255 -5.92 -11.94 20.95
N LEU A 256 -5.64 -12.84 21.90
CA LEU A 256 -5.28 -14.24 21.59
C LEU A 256 -6.43 -15.06 20.97
N ARG A 257 -7.67 -14.56 21.02
CA ARG A 257 -8.84 -15.22 20.46
C ARG A 257 -9.10 -14.76 19.02
N ILE A 258 -9.62 -15.66 18.19
CA ILE A 258 -10.02 -15.33 16.82
C ILE A 258 -11.41 -14.68 16.82
N SER A 259 -12.44 -15.42 17.25
CA SER A 259 -13.79 -14.86 17.36
C SER A 259 -13.85 -13.80 18.45
N TRP A 260 -14.57 -12.70 18.16
CA TRP A 260 -14.70 -11.54 19.03
C TRP A 260 -13.37 -10.87 19.35
N SER A 261 -12.35 -10.99 18.49
CA SER A 261 -11.08 -10.29 18.66
C SER A 261 -11.25 -8.77 18.65
N GLY A 262 -12.24 -8.23 17.93
CA GLY A 262 -12.58 -6.80 17.88
C GLY A 262 -13.44 -6.28 19.03
N SER A 263 -13.65 -7.05 20.10
CA SER A 263 -14.42 -6.59 21.26
C SER A 263 -13.67 -5.56 22.13
N HIS A 264 -14.39 -4.91 23.05
CA HIS A 264 -13.80 -4.18 24.18
C HIS A 264 -12.72 -4.97 24.93
N ILE A 265 -11.53 -4.38 25.03
CA ILE A 265 -10.41 -4.89 25.80
C ILE A 265 -10.66 -4.65 27.29
N ARG A 266 -10.51 -5.70 28.09
CA ARG A 266 -10.71 -5.65 29.54
C ARG A 266 -9.37 -5.73 30.27
N TRP A 267 -9.33 -5.20 31.48
CA TRP A 267 -8.21 -5.39 32.40
C TRP A 267 -7.95 -6.89 32.64
N GLY A 268 -6.68 -7.28 32.64
CA GLY A 268 -6.24 -8.68 32.81
C GLY A 268 -6.51 -9.59 31.62
N GLN A 269 -7.05 -9.08 30.51
CA GLN A 269 -7.22 -9.86 29.28
C GLN A 269 -5.88 -9.98 28.54
N PRO A 270 -5.48 -11.20 28.12
CA PRO A 270 -4.23 -11.39 27.39
C PRO A 270 -4.36 -11.00 25.91
N PHE A 271 -3.31 -10.38 25.37
CA PHE A 271 -3.16 -9.98 23.97
C PHE A 271 -1.68 -9.96 23.57
N ARG A 272 -1.43 -9.91 22.26
CA ARG A 272 -0.12 -9.64 21.66
C ARG A 272 -0.05 -8.18 21.23
N LEU A 273 1.16 -7.61 21.26
CA LEU A 273 1.45 -6.29 20.68
C LEU A 273 2.29 -6.48 19.43
N ARG A 274 1.75 -6.04 18.29
CA ARG A 274 2.44 -6.11 17.00
C ARG A 274 2.88 -4.72 16.58
N HIS A 275 4.14 -4.56 16.23
CA HIS A 275 4.65 -3.32 15.67
C HIS A 275 4.24 -3.21 14.19
N LEU A 276 3.64 -2.09 13.76
CA LEU A 276 2.98 -2.03 12.45
C LEU A 276 3.95 -2.04 11.25
N THR A 277 5.02 -1.24 11.31
CA THR A 277 5.88 -1.04 10.13
C THR A 277 6.85 -2.20 9.91
N THR A 278 7.27 -2.88 10.97
CA THR A 278 8.11 -4.09 10.88
C THR A 278 7.27 -5.37 10.82
N GLY A 279 6.14 -5.42 11.51
CA GLY A 279 5.29 -6.60 11.63
C GLY A 279 5.76 -7.62 12.66
N HIS A 280 6.82 -7.30 13.40
CA HIS A 280 7.31 -8.09 14.53
C HIS A 280 6.39 -7.93 15.75
N TYR A 281 6.48 -8.89 16.66
CA TYR A 281 5.75 -8.87 17.92
C TYR A 281 6.68 -8.49 19.06
N LEU A 282 6.14 -7.72 20.01
CA LEU A 282 6.80 -7.54 21.29
C LEU A 282 6.87 -8.89 22.00
N ALA A 283 8.03 -9.25 22.50
CA ALA A 283 8.28 -10.50 23.22
C ALA A 283 9.18 -10.24 24.42
N LEU A 284 8.98 -11.01 25.48
CA LEU A 284 9.91 -11.09 26.60
C LEU A 284 10.72 -12.38 26.45
N THR A 285 12.03 -12.26 26.25
CA THR A 285 12.93 -13.42 26.13
C THR A 285 13.89 -13.50 27.31
N ASP A 286 14.23 -14.72 27.72
CA ASP A 286 15.10 -14.96 28.89
C ASP A 286 16.51 -14.40 28.74
N ASP A 287 17.00 -14.29 27.50
CA ASP A 287 18.36 -13.88 27.15
C ASP A 287 18.54 -12.36 27.01
N ARG A 288 17.54 -11.68 26.43
CA ARG A 288 17.64 -10.28 25.98
C ARG A 288 16.56 -9.37 26.55
N GLY A 289 15.66 -9.89 27.38
CA GLY A 289 14.57 -9.12 27.95
C GLY A 289 13.52 -8.74 26.90
N LEU A 290 13.09 -7.48 26.90
CA LEU A 290 12.02 -7.00 26.03
C LEU A 290 12.55 -6.68 24.62
N VAL A 291 12.18 -7.49 23.62
CA VAL A 291 12.65 -7.36 22.24
C VAL A 291 11.53 -7.59 21.22
N LEU A 292 11.76 -7.15 19.99
CA LEU A 292 10.91 -7.53 18.86
C LEU A 292 11.34 -8.87 18.27
N GLN A 293 10.34 -9.72 18.06
CA GLN A 293 10.52 -11.08 17.55
C GLN A 293 9.74 -11.29 16.24
N ASP A 294 10.32 -12.11 15.38
CA ASP A 294 9.70 -12.54 14.12
C ASP A 294 8.42 -13.33 14.40
N ARG A 295 7.46 -13.23 13.47
CA ARG A 295 6.13 -13.85 13.60
C ARG A 295 6.20 -15.35 13.88
N GLU A 296 7.13 -16.05 13.24
CA GLU A 296 7.30 -17.50 13.31
C GLU A 296 7.81 -17.98 14.67
N ARG A 297 8.38 -17.08 15.47
CA ARG A 297 8.89 -17.37 16.82
C ARG A 297 8.03 -16.77 17.93
N SER A 298 6.94 -16.10 17.58
CA SER A 298 6.09 -15.32 18.48
C SER A 298 5.00 -16.18 19.14
N ASP A 299 5.41 -17.17 19.91
CA ASP A 299 4.48 -18.03 20.64
C ASP A 299 3.73 -17.28 21.76
N THR A 300 2.65 -17.87 22.26
CA THR A 300 1.85 -17.25 23.34
C THR A 300 2.67 -17.04 24.62
N ASP A 301 3.66 -17.88 24.90
CA ASP A 301 4.36 -17.85 26.18
C ASP A 301 5.29 -16.63 26.27
N ALA A 302 5.98 -16.27 25.18
CA ALA A 302 6.85 -15.10 25.12
C ALA A 302 6.11 -13.78 24.80
N THR A 303 4.94 -13.83 24.15
CA THR A 303 4.27 -12.64 23.57
C THR A 303 2.93 -12.26 24.21
N ALA A 304 2.49 -12.94 25.27
CA ALA A 304 1.25 -12.61 25.96
C ALA A 304 1.43 -11.50 26.99
N PHE A 305 0.87 -10.32 26.70
CA PHE A 305 0.79 -9.18 27.60
C PHE A 305 -0.65 -8.96 28.09
N CYS A 306 -0.82 -8.24 29.19
CA CYS A 306 -2.13 -7.79 29.64
C CYS A 306 -2.05 -6.43 30.34
N PHE A 307 -3.09 -5.62 30.20
CA PHE A 307 -3.19 -4.38 30.95
C PHE A 307 -3.60 -4.66 32.40
N ARG A 308 -3.01 -3.93 33.35
CA ARG A 308 -3.33 -3.98 34.78
C ARG A 308 -3.73 -2.59 35.27
N ALA A 309 -4.74 -2.51 36.12
CA ALA A 309 -5.07 -1.26 36.79
C ALA A 309 -4.05 -0.99 37.90
N SER A 310 -3.54 0.25 37.96
CA SER A 310 -2.47 0.70 38.87
C SER A 310 -2.65 0.30 40.35
N LYS A 311 -3.88 0.14 40.84
CA LYS A 311 -4.14 -0.30 42.22
C LYS A 311 -3.76 -1.75 42.54
N ALA A 312 -3.34 -2.55 41.55
CA ALA A 312 -3.05 -3.98 41.70
C ALA A 312 -1.55 -4.35 41.70
N CYS A 313 -0.65 -3.40 41.42
CA CYS A 313 0.78 -3.69 41.26
C CYS A 313 1.61 -2.98 42.33
N LEU A 314 1.54 -3.46 43.57
CA LEU A 314 2.65 -3.33 44.53
C LEU A 314 3.68 -4.42 44.20
N HIS A 315 4.35 -4.32 43.06
CA HIS A 315 5.45 -5.23 42.69
C HIS A 315 6.79 -4.62 43.13
N THR A 316 7.74 -5.47 43.54
CA THR A 316 9.03 -5.14 44.17
C THR A 316 9.99 -4.23 43.37
N GLU A 317 9.76 -4.01 42.07
CA GLU A 317 10.66 -3.24 41.17
C GLU A 317 9.94 -2.20 40.30
N GLY A 318 8.61 -2.12 40.35
CA GLY A 318 7.86 -1.13 39.54
C GLY A 318 7.89 0.26 40.17
N HIS A 319 8.04 1.29 39.34
CA HIS A 319 8.02 2.68 39.80
C HIS A 319 6.60 3.25 39.81
N MET A 320 6.32 4.19 40.73
CA MET A 320 4.98 4.77 40.87
C MET A 320 4.55 5.63 39.67
N ASP A 321 5.50 5.99 38.80
CA ASP A 321 5.34 6.75 37.57
C ASP A 321 5.25 5.87 36.30
N ASP A 322 5.20 4.53 36.42
CA ASP A 322 5.00 3.57 35.31
C ASP A 322 3.62 3.65 34.63
N GLY A 323 2.85 4.72 34.87
CA GLY A 323 1.57 4.97 34.23
C GLY A 323 1.71 5.11 32.71
N LEU A 324 1.06 4.22 31.97
CA LEU A 324 0.96 4.29 30.51
C LEU A 324 -0.34 4.96 30.09
N THR A 325 -0.21 6.01 29.27
CA THR A 325 -1.34 6.66 28.60
C THR A 325 -1.48 6.09 27.19
N LEU A 326 -2.68 5.63 26.85
CA LEU A 326 -2.97 5.07 25.53
C LEU A 326 -3.60 6.14 24.64
N GLN A 327 -3.01 6.36 23.47
CA GLN A 327 -3.62 7.21 22.44
C GLN A 327 -4.01 6.36 21.24
N ARG A 328 -5.30 6.36 20.89
CA ARG A 328 -5.79 5.69 19.68
C ARG A 328 -5.32 6.43 18.43
N CYS A 329 -4.79 5.68 17.48
CA CYS A 329 -4.37 6.18 16.17
C CYS A 329 -5.57 6.31 15.21
N GLN A 330 -5.50 7.27 14.28
CA GLN A 330 -6.49 7.42 13.22
C GLN A 330 -6.42 6.23 12.24
N HIS A 331 -7.56 5.86 11.67
CA HIS A 331 -7.63 4.73 10.75
C HIS A 331 -6.74 4.92 9.51
N GLU A 332 -6.66 6.14 8.97
CA GLU A 332 -5.82 6.46 7.82
C GLU A 332 -4.32 6.26 8.11
N GLU A 333 -3.85 6.64 9.30
CA GLU A 333 -2.46 6.50 9.71
C GLU A 333 -2.11 5.02 9.95
N SER A 334 -3.01 4.24 10.57
CA SER A 334 -2.90 2.78 10.65
C SER A 334 -2.79 2.14 9.26
N ARG A 335 -3.62 2.58 8.32
CA ARG A 335 -3.61 2.10 6.93
C ARG A 335 -2.28 2.43 6.26
N ALA A 336 -1.80 3.67 6.39
CA ALA A 336 -0.52 4.09 5.84
C ALA A 336 0.65 3.24 6.38
N ALA A 337 0.69 2.97 7.68
CA ALA A 337 1.77 2.18 8.29
C ALA A 337 1.81 0.73 7.78
N ARG A 338 0.65 0.10 7.54
CA ARG A 338 0.60 -1.24 6.92
C ARG A 338 1.02 -1.20 5.44
N ILE A 339 0.64 -0.17 4.69
CA ILE A 339 1.12 0.01 3.31
C ILE A 339 2.64 0.16 3.29
N ILE A 340 3.21 0.97 4.18
CA ILE A 340 4.67 1.13 4.31
C ILE A 340 5.33 -0.23 4.51
N ARG A 341 4.85 -1.04 5.46
CA ARG A 341 5.39 -2.39 5.70
C ARG A 341 5.40 -3.23 4.43
N ASN A 342 4.27 -3.32 3.74
CA ASN A 342 4.13 -4.16 2.55
C ASN A 342 5.05 -3.68 1.42
N THR A 343 5.09 -2.37 1.18
CA THR A 343 5.98 -1.78 0.17
C THR A 343 7.45 -2.03 0.52
N THR A 344 7.83 -1.86 1.78
CA THR A 344 9.21 -2.11 2.23
C THR A 344 9.61 -3.57 2.03
N LEU A 345 8.75 -4.52 2.41
CA LEU A 345 9.03 -5.95 2.23
C LEU A 345 9.15 -6.32 0.74
N LEU A 346 8.23 -5.85 -0.10
CA LEU A 346 8.26 -6.13 -1.53
C LEU A 346 9.49 -5.54 -2.21
N PHE A 347 9.82 -4.27 -1.91
CA PHE A 347 10.97 -3.60 -2.53
C PHE A 347 12.29 -4.17 -2.03
N ASN A 348 12.42 -4.52 -0.74
CA ASN A 348 13.60 -5.22 -0.24
C ASN A 348 13.77 -6.60 -0.89
N ARG A 349 12.67 -7.36 -1.04
CA ARG A 349 12.69 -8.63 -1.79
C ARG A 349 13.13 -8.39 -3.23
N PHE A 350 12.57 -7.40 -3.91
CA PHE A 350 12.90 -7.06 -5.29
C PHE A 350 14.38 -6.67 -5.43
N VAL A 351 14.91 -5.81 -4.56
CA VAL A 351 16.34 -5.42 -4.54
C VAL A 351 17.24 -6.63 -4.31
N ARG A 352 16.93 -7.47 -3.32
CA ARG A 352 17.69 -8.70 -3.04
C ARG A 352 17.70 -9.64 -4.24
N ASP A 353 16.53 -9.83 -4.86
CA ASP A 353 16.38 -10.74 -6.00
C ASP A 353 17.12 -10.16 -7.24
N LEU A 354 17.15 -8.83 -7.44
CA LEU A 354 17.98 -8.15 -8.44
C LEU A 354 19.49 -8.31 -8.17
N ASP A 355 19.94 -8.21 -6.92
CA ASP A 355 21.34 -8.39 -6.55
C ASP A 355 21.82 -9.83 -6.86
N CYS A 356 20.94 -10.82 -6.70
CA CYS A 356 21.21 -12.20 -7.10
C CYS A 356 21.40 -12.36 -8.61
N LEU A 357 20.72 -11.57 -9.45
CA LEU A 357 20.88 -11.63 -10.91
C LEU A 357 22.25 -11.12 -11.39
N GLY A 358 22.90 -10.25 -10.60
CA GLY A 358 24.25 -9.75 -10.90
C GLY A 358 25.36 -10.78 -10.70
N VAL A 359 25.09 -11.86 -9.95
CA VAL A 359 26.07 -12.92 -9.66
C VAL A 359 25.94 -14.01 -10.71
N LYS A 360 27.05 -14.37 -11.39
CA LYS A 360 27.10 -15.32 -12.52
C LYS A 360 26.61 -16.77 -12.22
N ASN A 361 26.14 -17.06 -11.02
CA ASN A 361 25.53 -18.35 -10.68
C ASN A 361 24.02 -18.31 -10.95
N ARG A 362 23.62 -18.91 -12.07
CA ARG A 362 22.25 -19.02 -12.60
C ARG A 362 21.34 -19.89 -11.71
N ALA A 363 21.09 -19.49 -10.46
CA ALA A 363 19.83 -19.87 -9.85
C ALA A 363 18.72 -19.12 -10.59
N VAL A 364 17.67 -19.83 -11.01
CA VAL A 364 16.49 -19.19 -11.63
C VAL A 364 15.79 -18.38 -10.54
N VAL A 365 16.12 -17.09 -10.45
CA VAL A 365 15.44 -16.16 -9.54
C VAL A 365 14.22 -15.63 -10.27
N PHE A 366 13.04 -15.90 -9.74
CA PHE A 366 11.79 -15.36 -10.28
C PHE A 366 11.50 -14.00 -9.63
N LEU A 367 11.56 -12.93 -10.43
CA LEU A 367 11.24 -11.59 -9.96
C LEU A 367 9.72 -11.41 -9.79
N PRO A 368 9.25 -10.76 -8.71
CA PRO A 368 7.83 -10.45 -8.51
C PRO A 368 7.38 -9.24 -9.35
N VAL A 369 7.50 -9.34 -10.68
CA VAL A 369 7.26 -8.21 -11.62
C VAL A 369 5.83 -7.69 -11.54
N GLU A 370 4.84 -8.59 -11.56
CA GLU A 370 3.42 -8.24 -11.52
C GLU A 370 3.04 -7.53 -10.21
N GLU A 371 3.48 -8.08 -9.07
CA GLU A 371 3.25 -7.48 -7.74
C GLU A 371 3.89 -6.10 -7.62
N VAL A 372 5.11 -5.91 -8.16
CA VAL A 372 5.81 -4.62 -8.16
C VAL A 372 5.06 -3.60 -9.01
N LEU A 373 4.66 -3.97 -10.23
CA LEU A 373 3.87 -3.10 -11.11
C LEU A 373 2.55 -2.69 -10.45
N GLN A 374 1.80 -3.64 -9.88
CA GLN A 374 0.54 -3.35 -9.19
C GLN A 374 0.77 -2.43 -7.98
N THR A 375 1.77 -2.72 -7.16
CA THR A 375 2.10 -1.89 -5.99
C THR A 375 2.48 -0.47 -6.38
N LEU A 376 3.27 -0.28 -7.43
CA LEU A 376 3.66 1.05 -7.90
C LEU A 376 2.45 1.86 -8.38
N ASN A 377 1.57 1.27 -9.19
CA ASN A 377 0.35 1.94 -9.65
C ASN A 377 -0.56 2.32 -8.49
N ASP A 378 -0.75 1.40 -7.53
CA ASP A 378 -1.58 1.67 -6.36
C ASP A 378 -1.01 2.78 -5.48
N LEU A 379 0.32 2.82 -5.31
CA LEU A 379 0.97 3.88 -4.53
C LEU A 379 0.86 5.23 -5.24
N ILE A 380 1.01 5.28 -6.57
CA ILE A 380 0.82 6.51 -7.34
C ILE A 380 -0.62 7.02 -7.18
N ALA A 381 -1.62 6.14 -7.31
CA ALA A 381 -3.02 6.48 -7.06
C ALA A 381 -3.24 6.93 -5.60
N TYR A 382 -2.60 6.26 -4.64
CA TYR A 382 -2.68 6.62 -3.22
C TYR A 382 -2.13 8.03 -2.97
N PHE A 383 -1.05 8.44 -3.62
CA PHE A 383 -0.45 9.77 -3.50
C PHE A 383 -0.96 10.80 -4.52
N GLN A 384 -2.04 10.48 -5.25
CA GLN A 384 -2.59 11.39 -6.25
C GLN A 384 -3.07 12.69 -5.60
N LEU A 385 -2.82 13.81 -6.30
CA LEU A 385 -3.30 15.11 -5.86
C LEU A 385 -4.84 15.16 -5.92
N PRO A 386 -5.48 15.85 -4.97
CA PRO A 386 -6.92 16.08 -5.03
C PRO A 386 -7.28 16.88 -6.29
N ASP A 387 -8.44 16.55 -6.86
CA ASP A 387 -8.98 17.24 -8.03
C ASP A 387 -9.11 18.76 -7.78
N VAL A 388 -8.83 19.54 -8.81
CA VAL A 388 -8.89 21.00 -8.81
C VAL A 388 -10.34 21.48 -8.71
N GLU A 389 -11.31 20.68 -9.17
CA GLU A 389 -12.74 20.99 -9.16
C GLU A 389 -13.43 20.79 -7.80
N LEU A 390 -12.74 20.17 -6.82
CA LEU A 390 -13.29 19.98 -5.47
C LEU A 390 -13.49 21.31 -4.74
N GLU A 391 -14.46 21.33 -3.82
CA GLU A 391 -14.66 22.46 -2.92
C GLU A 391 -13.38 22.75 -2.13
N HIS A 392 -13.09 24.04 -1.91
CA HIS A 392 -11.85 24.49 -1.29
C HIS A 392 -11.59 23.81 0.06
N GLU A 393 -12.61 23.67 0.93
CA GLU A 393 -12.44 23.05 2.25
C GLU A 393 -12.08 21.56 2.13
N GLU A 394 -12.83 20.80 1.34
CA GLU A 394 -12.55 19.38 1.09
C GLU A 394 -11.15 19.17 0.49
N ARG A 395 -10.79 20.03 -0.47
CA ARG A 395 -9.46 20.02 -1.10
C ARG A 395 -8.35 20.25 -0.07
N GLN A 396 -8.52 21.22 0.84
CA GLN A 396 -7.53 21.47 1.91
C GLN A 396 -7.44 20.31 2.91
N ILE A 397 -8.54 19.62 3.21
CA ILE A 397 -8.52 18.41 4.06
C ILE A 397 -7.72 17.30 3.38
N LYS A 398 -8.02 17.00 2.11
CA LYS A 398 -7.29 15.96 1.35
C LYS A 398 -5.81 16.29 1.17
N LEU A 399 -5.46 17.57 0.95
CA LEU A 399 -4.06 18.01 0.87
C LEU A 399 -3.32 17.84 2.21
N ARG A 400 -3.96 18.11 3.34
CA ARG A 400 -3.36 17.88 4.67
C ARG A 400 -3.14 16.38 4.94
N SER A 401 -4.12 15.55 4.61
CA SER A 401 -3.99 14.08 4.70
C SER A 401 -2.86 13.58 3.79
N LEU A 402 -2.77 14.05 2.55
CA LEU A 402 -1.70 13.69 1.61
C LEU A 402 -0.32 14.02 2.18
N LYS A 403 -0.13 15.24 2.70
CA LYS A 403 1.14 15.65 3.33
C LYS A 403 1.49 14.77 4.54
N ASN A 404 0.49 14.39 5.35
CA ASN A 404 0.71 13.50 6.48
C ASN A 404 1.23 12.13 6.02
N ARG A 405 0.56 11.53 5.02
CA ARG A 405 0.96 10.25 4.42
C ARG A 405 2.38 10.32 3.83
N GLN A 406 2.69 11.36 3.07
CA GLN A 406 4.05 11.60 2.54
C GLN A 406 5.11 11.68 3.65
N ASN A 407 4.79 12.32 4.78
CA ASN A 407 5.71 12.44 5.91
C ASN A 407 5.96 11.08 6.59
N LEU A 408 4.94 10.25 6.76
CA LEU A 408 5.08 8.89 7.32
C LEU A 408 6.00 8.03 6.46
N PHE A 409 5.80 8.02 5.14
CA PHE A 409 6.63 7.25 4.20
C PHE A 409 8.09 7.72 4.20
N LYS A 410 8.30 9.04 4.32
CA LYS A 410 9.64 9.61 4.42
C LYS A 410 10.36 9.18 5.70
N GLN A 411 9.68 9.22 6.84
CA GLN A 411 10.26 8.88 8.14
C GLN A 411 10.72 7.42 8.21
N GLU A 412 10.03 6.53 7.50
CA GLU A 412 10.40 5.11 7.39
C GLU A 412 11.42 4.84 6.28
N GLY A 413 11.98 5.89 5.65
CA GLY A 413 13.07 5.76 4.68
C GLY A 413 12.66 5.36 3.26
N MET A 414 11.38 5.47 2.89
CA MET A 414 10.88 5.01 1.59
C MET A 414 11.55 5.69 0.39
N LEU A 415 11.91 6.98 0.51
CA LEU A 415 12.62 7.70 -0.57
C LEU A 415 13.97 7.05 -0.90
N ASN A 416 14.69 6.59 0.12
CA ASN A 416 15.98 5.92 -0.06
C ASN A 416 15.79 4.52 -0.66
N LEU A 417 14.75 3.81 -0.22
CA LEU A 417 14.42 2.48 -0.76
C LEU A 417 14.05 2.55 -2.25
N VAL A 418 13.19 3.49 -2.64
CA VAL A 418 12.85 3.75 -4.05
C VAL A 418 14.09 4.13 -4.86
N SER A 419 14.95 4.98 -4.31
CA SER A 419 16.21 5.38 -4.97
C SER A 419 17.15 4.18 -5.16
N ASN A 420 17.22 3.27 -4.19
CA ASN A 420 18.01 2.04 -4.29
C ASN A 420 17.46 1.10 -5.39
N CYS A 421 16.13 0.92 -5.46
CA CYS A 421 15.49 0.18 -6.56
C CYS A 421 15.87 0.77 -7.93
N ILE A 422 15.81 2.11 -8.05
CA ILE A 422 16.20 2.83 -9.27
C ILE A 422 17.69 2.57 -9.60
N ASP A 423 18.58 2.65 -8.61
CA ASP A 423 20.01 2.43 -8.84
C ASP A 423 20.32 1.00 -9.29
N ARG A 424 19.68 -0.01 -8.69
CA ARG A 424 19.84 -1.42 -9.11
C ARG A 424 19.32 -1.66 -10.53
N LEU A 425 18.19 -1.08 -10.90
CA LEU A 425 17.67 -1.18 -12.27
C LEU A 425 18.50 -0.37 -13.28
N ASN A 426 19.19 0.68 -12.82
CA ASN A 426 20.04 1.51 -13.66
C ASN A 426 21.37 0.85 -14.06
N VAL A 427 21.73 -0.28 -13.46
CA VAL A 427 22.90 -1.08 -13.87
C VAL A 427 22.71 -1.66 -15.28
N TYR A 428 21.47 -1.88 -15.71
CA TYR A 428 21.16 -2.49 -17.00
C TYR A 428 20.99 -1.42 -18.09
N ASN A 429 21.69 -1.61 -19.22
CA ASN A 429 21.73 -0.62 -20.30
C ASN A 429 20.48 -0.58 -21.19
N SER A 430 19.78 -1.71 -21.37
CA SER A 430 18.60 -1.83 -22.23
C SER A 430 17.61 -2.86 -21.70
N ALA A 431 16.36 -2.78 -22.16
CA ALA A 431 15.32 -3.77 -21.87
C ALA A 431 15.73 -5.19 -22.31
N ALA A 432 16.45 -5.31 -23.43
CA ALA A 432 16.99 -6.59 -23.91
C ALA A 432 18.04 -7.15 -22.94
N HIS A 433 18.99 -6.32 -22.47
CA HIS A 433 20.00 -6.73 -21.50
C HIS A 433 19.37 -7.18 -20.18
N PHE A 434 18.36 -6.47 -19.69
CA PHE A 434 17.63 -6.89 -18.49
C PHE A 434 16.86 -8.19 -18.74
N GLY A 435 16.23 -8.34 -19.90
CA GLY A 435 15.48 -9.53 -20.27
C GLY A 435 16.34 -10.79 -20.41
N GLU A 436 17.61 -10.65 -20.80
CA GLU A 436 18.58 -11.76 -20.82
C GLU A 436 18.93 -12.24 -19.42
N CYS A 437 18.97 -11.35 -18.43
CA CYS A 437 19.29 -11.70 -17.04
C CYS A 437 18.07 -12.19 -16.25
N ALA A 438 16.95 -11.50 -16.38
CA ALA A 438 15.75 -11.67 -15.54
C ALA A 438 14.60 -12.43 -16.22
N GLY A 439 14.70 -12.70 -17.52
CA GLY A 439 13.63 -13.29 -18.33
C GLY A 439 12.90 -12.25 -19.19
N GLN A 440 12.29 -12.71 -20.29
CA GLN A 440 11.66 -11.84 -21.30
C GLN A 440 10.52 -10.97 -20.74
N GLU A 441 9.71 -11.54 -19.84
CA GLU A 441 8.60 -10.84 -19.19
C GLU A 441 9.10 -9.65 -18.33
N ALA A 442 10.14 -9.90 -17.53
CA ALA A 442 10.80 -8.84 -16.75
C ALA A 442 11.46 -7.79 -17.66
N GLY A 443 12.09 -8.22 -18.75
CA GLY A 443 12.62 -7.35 -19.80
C GLY A 443 11.58 -6.38 -20.38
N ALA A 444 10.38 -6.88 -20.68
CA ALA A 444 9.28 -6.07 -21.21
C ALA A 444 8.79 -5.03 -20.19
N ALA A 445 8.69 -5.40 -18.91
CA ALA A 445 8.23 -4.52 -17.84
C ALA A 445 9.29 -3.51 -17.35
N TRP A 446 10.55 -3.66 -17.73
CA TRP A 446 11.67 -2.88 -17.18
C TRP A 446 11.49 -1.36 -17.31
N LYS A 447 11.08 -0.90 -18.50
CA LYS A 447 10.87 0.53 -18.78
C LYS A 447 9.70 1.08 -17.96
N ASP A 448 8.62 0.32 -17.87
CA ASP A 448 7.42 0.70 -17.16
C ASP A 448 7.69 0.79 -15.65
N ILE A 449 8.38 -0.20 -15.07
CA ILE A 449 8.81 -0.16 -13.66
C ILE A 449 9.67 1.07 -13.38
N LEU A 450 10.67 1.35 -14.23
CA LEU A 450 11.53 2.53 -14.05
C LEU A 450 10.74 3.84 -14.10
N ASN A 451 9.81 3.98 -15.05
CA ASN A 451 8.97 5.17 -15.17
C ASN A 451 8.07 5.34 -13.94
N LEU A 452 7.40 4.27 -13.50
CA LEU A 452 6.53 4.28 -12.33
C LEU A 452 7.32 4.55 -11.03
N LEU A 453 8.58 4.09 -10.91
CA LEU A 453 9.44 4.43 -9.76
C LEU A 453 9.74 5.93 -9.69
N TYR A 454 10.05 6.58 -10.82
CA TYR A 454 10.25 8.04 -10.84
C TYR A 454 8.94 8.81 -10.62
N GLU A 455 7.82 8.32 -11.14
CA GLU A 455 6.50 8.90 -10.89
C GLU A 455 6.10 8.80 -9.42
N LEU A 456 6.32 7.66 -8.78
CA LEU A 456 6.14 7.47 -7.34
C LEU A 456 7.06 8.41 -6.55
N LEU A 457 8.33 8.54 -6.95
CA LEU A 457 9.27 9.46 -6.31
C LEU A 457 8.77 10.91 -6.39
N ALA A 458 8.23 11.33 -7.55
CA ALA A 458 7.62 12.65 -7.72
C ALA A 458 6.37 12.80 -6.84
N ALA A 459 5.51 11.79 -6.76
CA ALA A 459 4.29 11.80 -5.95
C ALA A 459 4.60 11.90 -4.43
N LEU A 460 5.71 11.32 -3.96
CA LEU A 460 6.13 11.38 -2.56
C LEU A 460 6.66 12.75 -2.11
N ILE A 461 7.12 13.59 -3.04
CA ILE A 461 7.72 14.91 -2.74
C ILE A 461 6.83 16.09 -3.13
N ARG A 462 5.96 15.93 -4.15
CA ARG A 462 5.13 17.01 -4.69
C ARG A 462 4.25 17.66 -3.62
N GLY A 463 4.26 18.99 -3.56
CA GLY A 463 3.46 19.78 -2.61
C GLY A 463 3.98 19.76 -1.16
N ASN A 464 5.15 19.17 -0.90
CA ASN A 464 5.74 19.05 0.43
C ASN A 464 7.19 19.57 0.46
N ARG A 465 7.33 20.86 0.81
CA ARG A 465 8.62 21.53 0.97
C ARG A 465 9.64 20.77 1.83
N ASN A 466 9.21 20.14 2.93
CA ASN A 466 10.13 19.41 3.80
C ASN A 466 10.75 18.19 3.10
N ASN A 467 9.96 17.49 2.28
CA ASN A 467 10.43 16.35 1.51
C ASN A 467 11.34 16.79 0.37
N CYS A 468 10.96 17.84 -0.36
CA CYS A 468 11.79 18.42 -1.42
C CYS A 468 13.14 18.94 -0.89
N THR A 469 13.17 19.57 0.28
CA THR A 469 14.41 20.09 0.91
C THR A 469 15.35 18.94 1.33
N GLN A 470 14.80 17.83 1.82
CA GLN A 470 15.62 16.67 2.15
C GLN A 470 16.19 16.02 0.88
N PHE A 471 15.35 15.89 -0.15
CA PHE A 471 15.74 15.24 -1.39
C PHE A 471 16.63 16.13 -2.28
N SER A 472 16.63 17.46 -2.11
CA SER A 472 17.50 18.36 -2.89
C SER A 472 19.00 18.09 -2.69
N ASN A 473 19.39 17.44 -1.59
CA ASN A 473 20.78 16.99 -1.40
C ASN A 473 21.19 15.89 -2.39
N ASN A 474 20.23 15.18 -3.01
CA ASN A 474 20.46 14.13 -3.99
C ASN A 474 20.30 14.63 -5.44
N LEU A 475 20.37 15.95 -5.66
CA LEU A 475 20.16 16.54 -6.99
C LEU A 475 21.23 16.08 -8.00
N ASP A 476 22.49 16.00 -7.59
CA ASP A 476 23.59 15.53 -8.43
C ASP A 476 23.35 14.08 -8.88
N TRP A 477 22.87 13.23 -7.97
CA TRP A 477 22.45 11.87 -8.29
C TRP A 477 21.34 11.86 -9.34
N LEU A 478 20.29 12.68 -9.17
CA LEU A 478 19.16 12.72 -10.10
C LEU A 478 19.58 13.20 -11.49
N VAL A 479 20.42 14.24 -11.54
CA VAL A 479 20.95 14.81 -12.79
C VAL A 479 21.95 13.86 -13.47
N SER A 480 22.64 13.00 -12.73
CA SER A 480 23.50 11.97 -13.35
C SER A 480 22.73 10.94 -14.16
N LYS A 481 21.46 10.67 -13.79
CA LYS A 481 20.60 9.69 -14.48
C LYS A 481 19.92 10.25 -15.72
N LEU A 482 19.91 11.58 -15.86
CA LEU A 482 19.24 12.32 -16.93
C LEU A 482 19.79 12.03 -18.33
N GLU A 483 21.02 11.52 -18.44
CA GLU A 483 21.60 11.14 -19.73
C GLU A 483 20.89 9.94 -20.39
N ARG A 484 20.09 9.20 -19.62
CA ARG A 484 19.33 8.04 -20.11
C ARG A 484 18.01 8.48 -20.76
N LEU A 485 17.79 8.04 -21.99
CA LEU A 485 16.64 8.46 -22.79
C LEU A 485 15.31 7.85 -22.34
N GLU A 486 15.32 6.67 -21.73
CA GLU A 486 14.09 5.89 -21.50
C GLU A 486 13.18 6.42 -20.38
N SER A 487 13.75 7.18 -19.43
CA SER A 487 13.08 7.63 -18.20
C SER A 487 13.14 9.14 -17.97
N SER A 488 13.50 9.91 -19.00
CA SER A 488 13.68 11.37 -18.90
C SER A 488 12.40 12.11 -18.49
N SER A 489 11.21 11.62 -18.88
CA SER A 489 9.93 12.23 -18.49
C SER A 489 9.72 12.23 -16.97
N GLY A 490 9.93 11.09 -16.30
CA GLY A 490 9.76 10.97 -14.86
C GLY A 490 10.84 11.74 -14.09
N ILE A 491 12.09 11.71 -14.55
CA ILE A 491 13.19 12.46 -13.93
C ILE A 491 12.93 13.98 -13.99
N LEU A 492 12.49 14.49 -15.14
CA LEU A 492 12.13 15.91 -15.30
C LEU A 492 10.99 16.32 -14.37
N GLU A 493 10.03 15.43 -14.13
CA GLU A 493 8.91 15.67 -13.24
C GLU A 493 9.35 15.75 -11.77
N VAL A 494 10.24 14.85 -11.33
CA VAL A 494 10.88 14.93 -10.00
C VAL A 494 11.65 16.24 -9.85
N LEU A 495 12.47 16.61 -10.84
CA LEU A 495 13.21 17.87 -10.84
C LEU A 495 12.29 19.08 -10.74
N HIS A 496 11.25 19.13 -11.56
CA HIS A 496 10.28 20.22 -11.53
C HIS A 496 9.63 20.36 -10.15
N CYS A 497 9.25 19.25 -9.50
CA CYS A 497 8.68 19.27 -8.15
C CYS A 497 9.66 19.83 -7.11
N ILE A 498 10.94 19.48 -7.18
CA ILE A 498 11.97 19.99 -6.25
C ILE A 498 12.16 21.49 -6.43
N LEU A 499 12.27 21.97 -7.68
CA LEU A 499 12.57 23.37 -7.99
C LEU A 499 11.43 24.33 -7.64
N ILE A 500 10.18 23.89 -7.74
CA ILE A 500 9.02 24.69 -7.35
C ILE A 500 8.93 24.83 -5.83
N GLU A 501 9.08 23.72 -5.11
CA GLU A 501 8.75 23.67 -3.67
C GLU A 501 9.94 24.03 -2.75
N SER A 502 11.18 23.85 -3.22
CA SER A 502 12.41 24.06 -2.46
C SER A 502 13.27 25.15 -3.11
N PRO A 503 13.17 26.43 -2.68
CA PRO A 503 14.10 27.47 -3.14
C PRO A 503 15.55 27.15 -2.75
N GLU A 504 15.76 26.39 -1.69
CA GLU A 504 17.09 25.93 -1.24
C GLU A 504 17.78 25.06 -2.29
N ALA A 505 17.00 24.30 -3.10
CA ALA A 505 17.54 23.49 -4.18
C ALA A 505 18.25 24.32 -5.26
N LEU A 506 17.81 25.57 -5.49
CA LEU A 506 18.46 26.46 -6.46
C LEU A 506 19.89 26.82 -6.07
N ASN A 507 20.21 26.82 -4.77
CA ASN A 507 21.56 27.09 -4.29
C ASN A 507 22.54 25.93 -4.57
N ILE A 508 22.02 24.73 -4.78
CA ILE A 508 22.80 23.50 -5.05
C ILE A 508 23.08 23.36 -6.55
N ILE A 509 22.30 24.02 -7.41
CA ILE A 509 22.39 23.86 -8.86
C ILE A 509 23.68 24.44 -9.41
N GLN A 510 24.43 23.58 -10.11
CA GLN A 510 25.68 23.94 -10.76
C GLN A 510 25.51 24.14 -12.26
N ARG A 511 26.49 24.81 -12.88
CA ARG A 511 26.56 25.01 -14.34
C ARG A 511 26.50 23.69 -15.13
N GLY A 512 27.04 22.61 -14.56
CA GLY A 512 26.98 21.27 -15.16
C GLY A 512 25.54 20.79 -15.34
N HIS A 513 24.68 20.99 -14.33
CA HIS A 513 23.29 20.52 -14.37
C HIS A 513 22.48 21.20 -15.46
N ILE A 514 22.62 22.53 -15.58
CA ILE A 514 21.91 23.31 -16.61
C ILE A 514 22.33 22.86 -18.01
N LYS A 515 23.64 22.60 -18.23
CA LYS A 515 24.13 22.07 -19.51
C LYS A 515 23.52 20.70 -19.83
N SER A 516 23.46 19.79 -18.86
CA SER A 516 22.84 18.47 -19.04
C SER A 516 21.36 18.59 -19.41
N ILE A 517 20.60 19.47 -18.75
CA ILE A 517 19.18 19.72 -19.06
C ILE A 517 19.01 20.29 -20.48
N ILE A 518 19.82 21.27 -20.88
CA ILE A 518 19.79 21.81 -22.25
C ILE A 518 20.18 20.74 -23.28
N SER A 519 21.12 19.85 -22.94
CA SER A 519 21.51 18.73 -23.82
C SER A 519 20.34 17.77 -24.10
N LEU A 520 19.35 17.68 -23.20
CA LEU A 520 18.14 16.90 -23.47
C LEU A 520 17.29 17.50 -24.58
N LEU A 521 17.22 18.83 -24.72
CA LEU A 521 16.48 19.45 -25.83
C LEU A 521 17.08 19.02 -27.18
N TYR A 522 18.40 18.83 -27.23
CA TYR A 522 19.08 18.27 -28.40
C TYR A 522 18.73 16.80 -28.65
N LYS A 523 18.63 15.98 -27.59
CA LYS A 523 18.43 14.52 -27.69
C LYS A 523 16.97 14.08 -27.82
N HIS A 524 16.05 14.72 -27.10
CA HIS A 524 14.63 14.37 -27.02
C HIS A 524 13.71 15.23 -27.88
N GLY A 525 14.25 16.27 -28.53
CA GLY A 525 13.45 17.23 -29.26
C GLY A 525 12.61 18.13 -28.35
N ARG A 526 11.50 18.63 -28.87
CA ARG A 526 10.67 19.67 -28.23
C ARG A 526 9.70 19.07 -27.21
N ASN A 527 10.21 18.71 -26.03
CA ASN A 527 9.39 18.29 -24.89
C ASN A 527 9.08 19.49 -23.98
N HIS A 528 7.78 19.75 -23.73
CA HIS A 528 7.32 20.86 -22.90
C HIS A 528 7.86 20.78 -21.46
N LYS A 529 8.00 19.57 -20.89
CA LYS A 529 8.50 19.38 -19.52
C LYS A 529 9.92 19.93 -19.33
N ILE A 530 10.75 19.93 -20.38
CA ILE A 530 12.10 20.50 -20.29
C ILE A 530 12.03 22.03 -20.17
N LEU A 531 11.10 22.67 -20.89
CA LEU A 531 10.88 24.11 -20.79
C LEU A 531 10.30 24.48 -19.42
N ASP A 532 9.41 23.65 -18.86
CA ASP A 532 8.86 23.84 -17.52
C ASP A 532 9.98 23.85 -16.47
N VAL A 533 10.92 22.89 -16.53
CA VAL A 533 12.10 22.85 -15.66
C VAL A 533 12.99 24.09 -15.86
N LEU A 534 13.29 24.48 -17.10
CA LEU A 534 14.09 25.69 -17.39
C LEU A 534 13.42 26.97 -16.88
N CYS A 535 12.08 27.01 -16.89
CA CYS A 535 11.30 28.11 -16.33
C CYS A 535 11.43 28.15 -14.79
N SER A 536 11.27 27.01 -14.11
CA SER A 536 11.44 26.90 -12.65
C SER A 536 12.87 27.23 -12.19
N LEU A 537 13.89 26.98 -13.03
CA LEU A 537 15.27 27.38 -12.75
C LEU A 537 15.48 28.90 -12.81
N CYS A 538 14.69 29.61 -13.60
CA CYS A 538 14.77 31.05 -13.79
C CYS A 538 14.03 31.82 -12.70
N VAL A 539 12.88 31.30 -12.24
CA VAL A 539 12.00 31.96 -11.27
C VAL A 539 11.50 30.94 -10.25
N CYS A 540 11.75 31.20 -8.96
CA CYS A 540 11.21 30.41 -7.86
C CYS A 540 10.43 31.32 -6.91
N ASN A 541 9.18 30.96 -6.62
CA ASN A 541 8.27 31.72 -5.75
C ASN A 541 8.18 33.22 -6.09
N GLY A 542 8.20 33.55 -7.38
CA GLY A 542 8.14 34.94 -7.87
C GLY A 542 9.47 35.71 -7.81
N VAL A 543 10.57 35.08 -7.37
CA VAL A 543 11.90 35.68 -7.32
C VAL A 543 12.78 35.15 -8.46
N ALA A 544 13.41 36.07 -9.21
CA ALA A 544 14.27 35.76 -10.34
C ALA A 544 15.71 35.41 -9.92
N VAL A 545 16.27 34.35 -10.50
CA VAL A 545 17.66 33.90 -10.25
C VAL A 545 18.56 34.30 -11.43
N ARG A 546 19.20 35.46 -11.34
CA ARG A 546 20.00 36.05 -12.44
C ARG A 546 21.11 35.15 -12.96
N THR A 547 21.81 34.43 -12.08
CA THR A 547 22.91 33.55 -12.47
C THR A 547 22.44 32.43 -13.39
N ASN A 548 21.30 31.80 -13.07
CA ASN A 548 20.72 30.73 -13.88
C ASN A 548 20.21 31.28 -15.22
N GLN A 549 19.56 32.44 -15.20
CA GLN A 549 19.08 33.12 -16.41
C GLN A 549 20.23 33.37 -17.39
N ASN A 550 21.33 33.96 -16.93
CA ASN A 550 22.51 34.20 -17.78
C ASN A 550 23.07 32.90 -18.35
N LEU A 551 23.22 31.86 -17.52
CA LEU A 551 23.72 30.55 -17.96
C LEU A 551 22.82 29.91 -19.02
N ILE A 552 21.50 29.97 -18.85
CA ILE A 552 20.54 29.42 -19.81
C ILE A 552 20.63 30.21 -21.13
N CYS A 553 20.65 31.54 -21.07
CA CYS A 553 20.80 32.40 -22.25
C CYS A 553 22.10 32.10 -23.01
N ASP A 554 23.22 31.99 -22.30
CA ASP A 554 24.55 31.73 -22.87
C ASP A 554 24.64 30.37 -23.58
N HIS A 555 23.91 29.36 -23.12
CA HIS A 555 23.97 28.01 -23.71
C HIS A 555 22.89 27.76 -24.76
N LEU A 556 21.73 28.39 -24.65
CA LEU A 556 20.58 28.11 -25.54
C LEU A 556 20.55 29.01 -26.78
N LEU A 557 20.92 30.28 -26.66
CA LEU A 557 20.72 31.29 -27.70
C LEU A 557 21.78 31.34 -28.82
N PRO A 558 23.09 31.04 -28.61
CA PRO A 558 24.11 31.30 -29.63
C PRO A 558 23.93 30.54 -30.94
N LYS A 559 23.49 29.27 -30.87
CA LYS A 559 23.34 28.43 -32.06
C LYS A 559 22.00 28.62 -32.76
N ARG A 560 20.94 29.01 -32.02
CA ARG A 560 19.54 29.13 -32.50
C ARG A 560 18.95 27.90 -33.23
N ASP A 561 19.64 26.77 -33.26
CA ASP A 561 19.21 25.55 -33.96
C ASP A 561 18.07 24.80 -33.25
N LEU A 562 17.93 24.99 -31.94
CA LEU A 562 16.96 24.26 -31.10
C LEU A 562 15.57 24.89 -31.08
N LEU A 563 15.50 26.21 -31.15
CA LEU A 563 14.29 26.98 -30.97
C LEU A 563 13.62 27.27 -32.31
N LEU A 564 12.30 27.45 -32.30
CA LEU A 564 11.58 27.89 -33.49
C LEU A 564 11.99 29.31 -33.85
N GLN A 565 12.38 29.52 -35.11
CA GLN A 565 12.69 30.82 -35.67
C GLN A 565 11.56 31.28 -36.57
N SER A 566 11.27 32.57 -36.55
CA SER A 566 10.31 33.20 -37.45
C SER A 566 10.93 34.45 -38.03
N GLN A 567 10.70 34.68 -39.33
CA GLN A 567 11.11 35.88 -40.03
C GLN A 567 9.95 36.35 -40.90
N LEU A 568 9.74 37.67 -40.94
CA LEU A 568 8.81 38.27 -41.87
C LEU A 568 9.35 38.11 -43.31
N VAL A 569 8.56 37.51 -44.19
CA VAL A 569 8.90 37.33 -45.60
C VAL A 569 7.86 38.03 -46.45
N ASN A 570 8.31 38.76 -47.48
CA ASN A 570 7.41 39.41 -48.42
C ASN A 570 6.64 38.35 -49.24
N VAL A 571 5.37 38.62 -49.51
CA VAL A 571 4.57 37.79 -50.42
C VAL A 571 5.06 38.05 -51.85
N VAL A 572 5.70 37.05 -52.46
CA VAL A 572 6.20 37.12 -53.83
C VAL A 572 5.32 36.26 -54.74
N GLN A 573 4.80 36.86 -55.80
CA GLN A 573 4.07 36.14 -56.86
C GLN A 573 4.97 36.01 -58.08
N SER A 574 5.14 34.79 -58.57
CA SER A 574 5.90 34.53 -59.80
C SER A 574 4.94 34.25 -60.95
N MET A 575 4.90 35.15 -61.92
CA MET A 575 4.19 34.95 -63.18
C MET A 575 5.17 34.45 -64.23
N ARG A 576 4.85 33.34 -64.90
CA ARG A 576 5.59 32.89 -66.08
C ARG A 576 4.71 33.01 -67.33
N PRO A 577 5.23 33.50 -68.46
CA PRO A 577 4.50 33.42 -69.72
C PRO A 577 4.33 31.94 -70.13
N ASN A 578 3.31 31.64 -70.94
CA ASN A 578 3.08 30.30 -71.51
C ASN A 578 4.06 30.00 -72.65
N ILE A 579 5.36 30.19 -72.42
CA ILE A 579 6.42 29.92 -73.38
C ILE A 579 7.33 28.86 -72.77
N PHE A 580 7.50 27.75 -73.48
CA PHE A 580 8.36 26.64 -73.08
C PHE A 580 9.54 26.58 -74.06
N LEU A 581 10.74 26.81 -73.55
CA LEU A 581 11.98 26.68 -74.32
C LEU A 581 12.64 25.35 -73.95
N GLY A 582 12.86 24.49 -74.95
CA GLY A 582 13.63 23.27 -74.84
C GLY A 582 14.72 23.25 -75.90
N SER A 583 15.93 22.82 -75.54
CA SER A 583 17.03 22.63 -76.50
C SER A 583 17.19 21.14 -76.77
N GLU A 584 16.89 20.72 -78.00
CA GLU A 584 17.17 19.36 -78.47
C GLU A 584 18.54 19.37 -79.16
N ARG A 585 19.46 18.48 -78.78
CA ARG A 585 20.77 18.37 -79.47
C ARG A 585 20.53 17.69 -80.82
N GLY A 586 20.44 18.48 -81.90
CA GLY A 586 20.24 17.97 -83.25
C GLY A 586 21.38 17.03 -83.70
N LEU A 587 21.01 15.83 -84.16
CA LEU A 587 21.86 14.98 -84.98
C LEU A 587 21.93 15.60 -86.39
N CYS A 588 23.14 15.91 -86.87
CA CYS A 588 23.38 16.29 -88.27
C CYS A 588 22.90 15.18 -89.22
N PRO A 589 22.09 15.47 -90.25
CA PRO A 589 21.83 14.52 -91.33
C PRO A 589 23.01 14.47 -92.31
N VAL A 590 23.40 13.25 -92.69
CA VAL A 590 24.41 12.89 -93.71
C VAL A 590 23.98 13.34 -95.09
#